data_AF-A0A3M3YIY7-F1
#
_entry.id   AF-A0A3M3YIY7-F1
#
_cell.length_a   1.000
_cell.length_b   1.000
_cell.length_c   1.000
_cell.angle_alpha   90.00
_cell.angle_beta   90.00
_cell.angle_gamma   90.00
#
_symmetry.space_group_name_H-M   'P 1'
#
loop_
_entity.id
_entity.type
_entity.pdbx_description
1 polymer ?
#
loop_
_entity_poly.entity_id
_entity_poly.type
_entity_poly.pdbx_seq_one_letter_code
_entity_poly.pdbx_strand_id
1 'polypeptide(L)'
;MADNFQLNLGSLRSSVNLTLHTHHASRLWFGRQRTEGKPGMIGLSGFANILNRIKRGCEQDDPYSDWFLLLIEEKIDTAEQEMKDIDNRLDEVMAALPAMLSIGENLSVQPVTLPLYLSTPLAFKAVYLLTAYDELVRRILLASHVGLIDNNAKGQWLDEGAAILRRLFGLSQRYKFSGASRGDFAAKNARA
;
A
#
# COMPACT_ATOMS: atom_id res chain seq x y z
N MET A 1 39.42 38.57 5.87
CA MET A 1 38.11 38.88 5.27
C MET A 1 37.45 37.53 5.02
N ALA A 2 36.40 37.20 5.76
CA ALA A 2 35.72 35.91 5.60
C ALA A 2 34.69 36.04 4.47
N ASP A 3 34.82 35.20 3.45
CA ASP A 3 33.89 35.15 2.32
C ASP A 3 32.48 34.82 2.80
N ASN A 4 31.56 35.73 2.51
CA ASN A 4 30.16 35.64 2.86
C ASN A 4 29.44 34.83 1.77
N PHE A 5 29.55 33.51 1.82
CA PHE A 5 28.83 32.63 0.89
C PHE A 5 27.32 32.63 1.22
N GLN A 6 26.54 33.40 0.47
CA GLN A 6 25.07 33.28 0.49
C GLN A 6 24.66 31.98 -0.22
N LEU A 7 24.39 30.95 0.57
CA LEU A 7 23.79 29.70 0.11
C LEU A 7 22.28 29.90 -0.14
N ASN A 8 21.92 30.29 -1.36
CA ASN A 8 20.54 30.32 -1.83
C ASN A 8 20.09 28.90 -2.21
N LEU A 9 19.93 28.02 -1.21
CA LEU A 9 19.44 26.65 -1.42
C LEU A 9 17.90 26.67 -1.54
N GLY A 10 17.39 26.15 -2.66
CA GLY A 10 15.96 25.94 -2.89
C GLY A 10 15.40 24.71 -2.17
N SER A 11 14.07 24.54 -2.17
CA SER A 11 13.42 23.37 -1.57
C SER A 11 13.81 22.07 -2.29
N LEU A 12 14.19 21.02 -1.55
CA LEU A 12 14.36 19.69 -2.11
C LEU A 12 13.05 19.20 -2.72
N ARG A 13 13.09 18.82 -4.00
CA ARG A 13 11.96 18.20 -4.71
C ARG A 13 12.44 16.92 -5.36
N SER A 14 11.80 15.80 -5.01
CA SER A 14 12.02 14.50 -5.63
C SER A 14 10.81 14.13 -6.48
N SER A 15 11.01 13.84 -7.77
CA SER A 15 9.99 13.17 -8.58
C SER A 15 10.10 11.66 -8.34
N VAL A 16 9.12 11.09 -7.63
CA VAL A 16 9.04 9.65 -7.38
C VAL A 16 8.03 9.05 -8.35
N ASN A 17 8.42 7.99 -9.06
CA ASN A 17 7.56 7.26 -9.98
C ASN A 17 7.42 5.80 -9.51
N LEU A 18 6.20 5.27 -9.60
CA LEU A 18 5.88 3.87 -9.35
C LEU A 18 5.63 3.18 -10.69
N THR A 19 6.34 2.09 -10.94
CA THR A 19 6.13 1.23 -12.11
C THR A 19 5.46 -0.06 -11.65
N LEU A 20 4.31 -0.40 -12.25
CA LEU A 20 3.57 -1.63 -11.97
C LEU A 20 3.58 -2.52 -13.22
N HIS A 21 3.91 -3.79 -13.03
CA HIS A 21 3.99 -4.76 -14.11
C HIS A 21 2.72 -5.59 -14.26
N THR A 22 1.89 -5.70 -13.21
CA THR A 22 0.73 -6.59 -13.24
C THR A 22 -0.59 -5.83 -13.25
N HIS A 23 -1.58 -6.39 -13.97
CA HIS A 23 -2.96 -5.91 -13.89
C HIS A 23 -3.53 -6.03 -12.47
N HIS A 24 -3.08 -7.02 -11.70
CA HIS A 24 -3.51 -7.23 -10.32
C HIS A 24 -3.13 -6.04 -9.44
N ALA A 25 -1.86 -5.62 -9.45
CA ALA A 25 -1.41 -4.47 -8.68
C ALA A 25 -2.02 -3.15 -9.20
N SER A 26 -2.11 -2.99 -10.52
CA SER A 26 -2.74 -1.80 -11.14
C SER A 26 -4.18 -1.62 -10.67
N ARG A 27 -4.96 -2.71 -10.56
CA ARG A 27 -6.34 -2.65 -10.05
C ARG A 27 -6.42 -2.29 -8.56
N LEU A 28 -5.42 -2.66 -7.75
CA LEU A 28 -5.35 -2.25 -6.34
C LEU A 28 -4.92 -0.79 -6.19
N TRP A 29 -4.13 -0.26 -7.12
CA TRP A 29 -3.80 1.17 -7.15
C TRP A 29 -5.03 2.05 -7.41
N PHE A 30 -5.77 1.74 -8.49
CA PHE A 30 -6.93 2.54 -8.91
C PHE A 30 -8.20 2.23 -8.11
N GLY A 31 -8.33 0.99 -7.62
CA GLY A 31 -9.58 0.50 -7.04
C GLY A 31 -10.65 0.29 -8.12
N ARG A 32 -11.91 0.31 -7.69
CA ARG A 32 -13.07 0.14 -8.57
C ARG A 32 -14.17 1.15 -8.20
N GLN A 33 -14.62 1.90 -9.19
CA GLN A 33 -15.80 2.75 -9.06
C GLN A 33 -17.04 1.91 -8.74
N ARG A 34 -18.00 2.48 -8.01
CA ARG A 34 -19.29 1.81 -7.77
C ARG A 34 -20.06 1.77 -9.09
N THR A 35 -20.59 0.60 -9.44
CA THR A 35 -21.49 0.44 -10.58
C THR A 35 -22.76 -0.30 -10.13
N GLU A 36 -23.80 -0.32 -10.96
CA GLU A 36 -25.00 -1.11 -10.66
C GLU A 36 -24.63 -2.58 -10.40
N GLY A 37 -25.12 -3.11 -9.28
CA GLY A 37 -24.85 -4.48 -8.85
C GLY A 37 -23.44 -4.76 -8.32
N LYS A 38 -22.52 -3.79 -8.27
CA LYS A 38 -21.16 -3.99 -7.74
C LYS A 38 -20.73 -2.85 -6.80
N PRO A 39 -20.40 -3.15 -5.52
CA PRO A 39 -19.92 -2.12 -4.60
C PRO A 39 -18.59 -1.55 -5.09
N GLY A 40 -18.38 -0.26 -4.83
CA GLY A 40 -17.08 0.37 -5.04
C GLY A 40 -16.01 -0.26 -4.15
N MET A 41 -14.77 -0.25 -4.61
CA MET A 41 -13.61 -0.72 -3.85
C MET A 41 -12.57 0.40 -3.87
N ILE A 42 -12.18 0.85 -2.68
CA ILE A 42 -11.12 1.84 -2.56
C ILE A 42 -9.79 1.24 -3.04
N GLY A 43 -9.03 2.00 -3.82
CA GLY A 43 -7.65 1.68 -4.17
C GLY A 43 -6.66 2.42 -3.28
N LEU A 44 -5.37 2.14 -3.47
CA LEU A 44 -4.29 2.80 -2.73
C LEU A 44 -4.36 4.33 -2.87
N SER A 45 -4.66 4.83 -4.07
CA SER A 45 -4.85 6.27 -4.31
C SER A 45 -5.92 6.89 -3.39
N GLY A 46 -7.07 6.22 -3.22
CA GLY A 46 -8.12 6.62 -2.28
C GLY A 46 -7.68 6.49 -0.83
N PHE A 47 -6.97 5.42 -0.48
CA PHE A 47 -6.41 5.21 0.85
C PHE A 47 -5.45 6.34 1.25
N ALA A 48 -4.54 6.75 0.38
CA ALA A 48 -3.62 7.85 0.60
C ALA A 48 -4.35 9.19 0.85
N ASN A 49 -5.44 9.43 0.13
CA ASN A 49 -6.28 10.61 0.37
C ASN A 49 -6.93 10.60 1.77
N ILE A 50 -7.31 9.43 2.29
CA ILE A 50 -7.81 9.30 3.65
C ILE A 50 -6.69 9.54 4.67
N LEU A 51 -5.48 9.02 4.46
CA LEU A 51 -4.33 9.31 5.33
C LEU A 51 -4.04 10.81 5.42
N ASN A 52 -4.19 11.55 4.33
CA ASN A 52 -4.03 13.00 4.33
C ASN A 52 -5.11 13.71 5.16
N ARG A 53 -6.29 13.11 5.33
CA ARG A 53 -7.34 13.62 6.22
C ARG A 53 -7.12 13.23 7.68
N ILE A 54 -6.56 12.03 7.92
CA ILE A 54 -6.16 11.60 9.27
C ILE A 54 -5.05 12.52 9.79
N LYS A 55 -3.97 12.70 9.02
CA LYS A 55 -2.87 13.61 9.37
C LYS A 55 -3.35 15.01 9.70
N ARG A 56 -4.22 15.59 8.87
CA ARG A 56 -4.82 16.91 9.13
C ARG A 56 -5.66 16.95 10.41
N GLY A 57 -6.30 15.85 10.78
CA GLY A 57 -7.03 15.76 12.04
C GLY A 57 -6.10 15.70 13.25
N CYS A 58 -4.99 14.94 13.16
CA CYS A 58 -3.93 14.96 14.17
C CYS A 58 -3.35 16.37 14.38
N GLU A 59 -3.09 17.09 13.28
CA GLU A 59 -2.63 18.49 13.31
C GLU A 59 -3.64 19.45 13.99
N GLN A 60 -4.91 19.06 14.07
CA GLN A 60 -5.99 19.79 14.74
C GLN A 60 -6.27 19.29 16.17
N ASP A 61 -5.38 18.47 16.74
CA ASP A 61 -5.51 17.87 18.08
C ASP A 61 -6.73 16.95 18.24
N ASP A 62 -7.19 16.32 17.15
CA ASP A 62 -8.28 15.33 17.22
C ASP A 62 -7.76 13.98 17.74
N PRO A 63 -8.19 13.52 18.93
CA PRO A 63 -7.65 12.31 19.55
C PRO A 63 -8.05 11.03 18.80
N TYR A 64 -9.16 11.04 18.05
CA TYR A 64 -9.59 9.89 17.24
C TYR A 64 -8.78 9.80 15.95
N SER A 65 -8.35 10.92 15.38
CA SER A 65 -7.39 10.94 14.27
C SER A 65 -6.06 10.32 14.67
N ASP A 66 -5.52 10.67 15.85
CA ASP A 66 -4.31 10.05 16.38
C ASP A 66 -4.47 8.54 16.56
N TRP A 67 -5.59 8.13 17.18
CA TRP A 67 -5.89 6.71 17.38
C TRP A 67 -6.00 5.94 16.05
N PHE A 68 -6.67 6.52 15.05
CA PHE A 68 -6.76 5.89 13.72
C PHE A 68 -5.40 5.81 13.03
N LEU A 69 -4.50 6.77 13.24
CA LEU A 69 -3.15 6.73 12.68
C LEU A 69 -2.37 5.52 13.21
N LEU A 70 -2.41 5.29 14.53
CA LEU A 70 -1.80 4.13 15.18
C LEU A 70 -2.40 2.81 14.69
N LEU A 71 -3.72 2.74 14.58
CA LEU A 71 -4.42 1.55 14.10
C LEU A 71 -4.03 1.20 12.65
N ILE A 72 -3.81 2.22 11.81
CA ILE A 72 -3.33 2.01 10.44
C ILE A 72 -1.88 1.53 10.43
N GLU A 73 -1.01 2.12 11.24
CA GLU A 73 0.39 1.71 11.35
C GLU A 73 0.51 0.24 11.77
N GLU A 74 -0.19 -0.17 12.83
CA GLU A 74 -0.24 -1.57 13.26
C GLU A 74 -0.78 -2.50 12.16
N LYS A 75 -1.80 -2.04 11.41
CA LYS A 75 -2.35 -2.84 10.31
C LYS A 75 -1.40 -2.97 9.13
N ILE A 76 -0.56 -1.97 8.87
CA ILE A 76 0.50 -2.03 7.86
C ILE A 76 1.54 -3.06 8.27
N ASP A 77 2.03 -3.01 9.51
CA ASP A 77 3.05 -3.95 9.99
C ASP A 77 2.54 -5.40 9.93
N THR A 78 1.26 -5.62 10.30
CA THR A 78 0.61 -6.92 10.14
C THR A 78 0.53 -7.34 8.66
N ALA A 79 0.17 -6.42 7.76
CA ALA A 79 0.08 -6.70 6.34
C ALA A 79 1.45 -7.02 5.71
N GLU A 80 2.53 -6.39 6.18
CA GLU A 80 3.89 -6.69 5.75
C GLU A 80 4.29 -8.11 6.12
N GLN A 81 3.97 -8.54 7.35
CA GLN A 81 4.22 -9.92 7.78
C GLN A 81 3.38 -10.92 6.99
N GLU A 82 2.06 -10.69 6.84
CA GLU A 82 1.17 -11.57 6.06
C GLU A 82 1.67 -11.71 4.60
N MET A 83 2.16 -10.63 3.97
CA MET A 83 2.68 -10.67 2.60
C MET A 83 3.99 -11.47 2.53
N LYS A 84 4.88 -11.26 3.49
CA LYS A 84 6.15 -12.01 3.60
C LYS A 84 5.92 -13.50 3.78
N ASP A 85 4.88 -13.89 4.52
CA ASP A 85 4.53 -15.30 4.72
C ASP A 85 4.04 -15.97 3.42
N ILE A 86 3.40 -15.23 2.50
CA ILE A 86 3.08 -15.76 1.16
C ILE A 86 4.38 -15.88 0.34
N ASP A 87 5.25 -14.87 0.41
CA ASP A 87 6.50 -14.83 -0.34
C ASP A 87 7.45 -15.99 0.03
N ASN A 88 7.57 -16.29 1.33
CA ASN A 88 8.34 -17.43 1.85
C ASN A 88 7.78 -18.78 1.37
N ARG A 89 6.44 -18.96 1.38
CA ARG A 89 5.80 -20.16 0.85
C ARG A 89 6.08 -20.34 -0.65
N LEU A 90 6.14 -19.23 -1.39
CA LEU A 90 6.49 -19.26 -2.80
C LEU A 90 7.98 -19.59 -3.01
N ASP A 91 8.89 -19.11 -2.14
CA ASP A 91 10.30 -19.51 -2.19
C ASP A 91 10.47 -21.04 -2.03
N GLU A 92 9.74 -21.65 -1.09
CA GLU A 92 9.77 -23.11 -0.89
C GLU A 92 9.35 -23.87 -2.15
N VAL A 93 8.32 -23.39 -2.85
CA VAL A 93 7.87 -23.99 -4.11
C VAL A 93 8.88 -23.77 -5.24
N MET A 94 9.43 -22.57 -5.35
CA MET A 94 10.43 -22.24 -6.37
C MET A 94 11.73 -23.03 -6.19
N ALA A 95 12.06 -23.46 -4.96
CA ALA A 95 13.22 -24.31 -4.68
C ALA A 95 13.15 -25.70 -5.33
N ALA A 96 11.97 -26.15 -5.78
CA ALA A 96 11.82 -27.42 -6.51
C ALA A 96 12.30 -27.34 -7.97
N LEU A 97 12.72 -26.16 -8.45
CA LEU A 97 13.24 -26.01 -9.81
C LEU A 97 14.57 -26.77 -9.99
N PRO A 98 14.73 -27.51 -11.11
CA PRO A 98 16.00 -28.12 -11.46
C PRO A 98 17.12 -27.07 -11.55
N ALA A 99 18.28 -27.34 -10.94
CA ALA A 99 19.41 -26.41 -10.90
C ALA A 99 19.97 -26.02 -12.30
N MET A 100 19.63 -26.76 -13.35
CA MET A 100 20.00 -26.45 -14.74
C MET A 100 19.11 -25.36 -15.37
N LEU A 101 17.96 -25.04 -14.77
CA LEU A 101 17.06 -23.98 -15.25
C LEU A 101 17.43 -22.66 -14.58
N SER A 102 17.78 -21.66 -15.39
CA SER A 102 17.89 -20.27 -14.96
C SER A 102 16.64 -19.52 -15.41
N ILE A 103 15.88 -19.00 -14.45
CA ILE A 103 14.64 -18.28 -14.72
C ILE A 103 14.85 -16.80 -14.40
N GLY A 104 14.65 -15.95 -15.41
CA GLY A 104 14.70 -14.49 -15.26
C GLY A 104 13.43 -13.90 -14.67
N GLU A 105 13.43 -12.59 -14.42
CA GLU A 105 12.26 -11.89 -13.91
C GLU A 105 11.10 -11.87 -14.92
N ASN A 106 9.88 -12.15 -14.44
CA ASN A 106 8.66 -12.09 -15.25
C ASN A 106 8.12 -10.65 -15.35
N LEU A 107 8.80 -9.80 -16.11
CA LEU A 107 8.44 -8.39 -16.28
C LEU A 107 7.42 -8.20 -17.41
N SER A 108 6.47 -7.28 -17.20
CA SER A 108 5.59 -6.83 -18.29
C SER A 108 6.38 -6.08 -19.36
N VAL A 109 6.08 -6.40 -20.62
CA VAL A 109 6.60 -5.71 -21.81
C VAL A 109 6.04 -4.28 -21.92
N GLN A 110 4.87 -4.02 -21.32
CA GLN A 110 4.21 -2.72 -21.28
C GLN A 110 3.77 -2.39 -19.85
N PRO A 111 4.70 -2.02 -18.95
CA PRO A 111 4.35 -1.68 -17.58
C PRO A 111 3.65 -0.31 -17.53
N VAL A 112 2.92 -0.08 -16.43
CA VAL A 112 2.26 1.20 -16.16
C VAL A 112 3.12 2.01 -15.19
N THR A 113 3.50 3.22 -15.59
CA THR A 113 4.26 4.14 -14.73
C THR A 113 3.36 5.27 -14.24
N LEU A 114 3.38 5.52 -12.93
CA LEU A 114 2.51 6.44 -12.23
C LEU A 114 3.35 7.41 -11.39
N PRO A 115 3.20 8.74 -11.55
CA PRO A 115 3.85 9.68 -10.65
C PRO A 115 3.23 9.60 -9.25
N LEU A 116 4.06 9.55 -8.21
CA LEU A 116 3.63 9.48 -6.82
C LEU A 116 3.62 10.89 -6.20
N TYR A 117 2.45 11.26 -5.67
CA TYR A 117 2.24 12.50 -4.91
C TYR A 117 1.72 12.17 -3.52
N LEU A 118 2.61 11.65 -2.66
CA LEU A 118 2.28 11.21 -1.30
C LEU A 118 2.86 12.18 -0.28
N SER A 119 2.09 12.50 0.76
CA SER A 119 2.47 13.49 1.79
C SER A 119 2.60 12.90 3.20
N THR A 120 2.52 11.57 3.32
CA THR A 120 2.68 10.84 4.59
C THR A 120 3.60 9.63 4.41
N PRO A 121 4.48 9.33 5.39
CA PRO A 121 5.30 8.11 5.37
C PRO A 121 4.49 6.81 5.31
N LEU A 122 3.33 6.76 6.00
CA LEU A 122 2.44 5.59 5.96
C LEU A 122 1.87 5.33 4.56
N ALA A 123 1.65 6.37 3.76
CA ALA A 123 1.26 6.17 2.36
C ALA A 123 2.39 5.55 1.54
N PHE A 124 3.66 5.87 1.81
CA PHE A 124 4.81 5.21 1.18
C PHE A 124 4.92 3.74 1.62
N LYS A 125 4.74 3.42 2.91
CA LYS A 125 4.68 2.02 3.36
C LYS A 125 3.59 1.22 2.62
N ALA A 126 2.40 1.81 2.43
CA ALA A 126 1.35 1.17 1.63
C ALA A 126 1.74 0.96 0.16
N VAL A 127 2.54 1.88 -0.43
CA VAL A 127 3.12 1.67 -1.77
C VAL A 127 4.12 0.52 -1.77
N TYR A 128 4.97 0.39 -0.75
CA TYR A 128 5.91 -0.73 -0.63
C TYR A 128 5.18 -2.08 -0.56
N LEU A 129 4.07 -2.15 0.18
CA LEU A 129 3.19 -3.32 0.18
C LEU A 129 2.61 -3.61 -1.21
N LEU A 130 2.21 -2.57 -1.96
CA LEU A 130 1.71 -2.76 -3.33
C LEU A 130 2.81 -3.26 -4.28
N THR A 131 4.05 -2.75 -4.16
CA THR A 131 5.17 -3.24 -4.97
C THR A 131 5.54 -4.67 -4.62
N ALA A 132 5.54 -5.03 -3.34
CA ALA A 132 5.75 -6.41 -2.90
C ALA A 132 4.67 -7.34 -3.47
N TYR A 133 3.41 -6.90 -3.48
CA TYR A 133 2.34 -7.65 -4.12
C TYR A 133 2.50 -7.75 -5.65
N ASP A 134 2.93 -6.68 -6.33
CA ASP A 134 3.19 -6.72 -7.78
C ASP A 134 4.29 -7.74 -8.13
N GLU A 135 5.36 -7.77 -7.34
CA GLU A 135 6.41 -8.79 -7.44
C GLU A 135 5.91 -10.20 -7.14
N LEU A 136 5.16 -10.37 -6.06
CA LEU A 136 4.57 -11.65 -5.69
C LEU A 136 3.70 -12.21 -6.82
N VAL A 137 2.85 -11.37 -7.43
CA VAL A 137 2.02 -11.77 -8.58
C VAL A 137 2.90 -12.26 -9.74
N ARG A 138 3.98 -11.54 -10.09
CA ARG A 138 4.91 -11.96 -11.15
C ARG A 138 5.50 -13.35 -10.86
N ARG A 139 5.93 -13.57 -9.62
CA ARG A 139 6.51 -14.85 -9.17
C ARG A 139 5.47 -15.99 -9.17
N ILE A 140 4.24 -15.74 -8.72
CA ILE A 140 3.14 -16.72 -8.74
C ILE A 140 2.80 -17.14 -10.19
N LEU A 141 2.69 -16.17 -11.09
CA LEU A 141 2.40 -16.44 -12.50
C LEU A 141 3.53 -17.26 -13.15
N LEU A 142 4.78 -16.95 -12.81
CA LEU A 142 5.94 -17.70 -13.27
C LEU A 142 5.93 -19.15 -12.74
N ALA A 143 5.71 -19.34 -11.44
CA ALA A 143 5.62 -20.67 -10.82
C ALA A 143 4.54 -21.54 -11.48
N SER A 144 3.39 -20.94 -11.82
CA SER A 144 2.33 -21.64 -12.54
C SER A 144 2.73 -21.95 -13.99
N HIS A 145 3.40 -21.03 -14.68
CA HIS A 145 3.84 -21.22 -16.07
C HIS A 145 4.83 -22.38 -16.20
N VAL A 146 5.74 -22.54 -15.24
CA VAL A 146 6.75 -23.61 -15.24
C VAL A 146 6.27 -24.90 -14.54
N GLY A 147 4.99 -24.96 -14.16
CA GLY A 147 4.34 -26.18 -13.68
C GLY A 147 4.59 -26.54 -12.22
N LEU A 148 5.04 -25.60 -11.37
CA LEU A 148 5.26 -25.85 -9.94
C LEU A 148 3.98 -25.79 -9.12
N ILE A 149 2.99 -25.03 -9.59
CA ILE A 149 1.67 -24.90 -8.93
C ILE A 149 0.54 -25.07 -9.94
N ASP A 150 -0.58 -25.57 -9.46
CA ASP A 150 -1.80 -25.69 -10.26
C ASP A 150 -2.58 -24.36 -10.35
N ASN A 151 -3.64 -24.34 -11.15
CA ASN A 151 -4.46 -23.15 -11.34
C ASN A 151 -5.23 -22.73 -10.07
N ASN A 152 -5.54 -23.69 -9.19
CA ASN A 152 -6.27 -23.43 -7.95
C ASN A 152 -5.37 -22.70 -6.95
N ALA A 153 -4.17 -23.23 -6.70
CA ALA A 153 -3.15 -22.61 -5.86
C ALA A 153 -2.77 -21.21 -6.37
N LYS A 154 -2.58 -21.07 -7.69
CA LYS A 154 -2.37 -19.76 -8.33
C LYS A 154 -3.47 -18.76 -7.95
N GLY A 155 -4.74 -19.13 -8.18
CA GLY A 155 -5.88 -18.25 -7.86
C GLY A 155 -5.93 -17.89 -6.38
N GLN A 156 -5.75 -18.88 -5.51
CA GLN A 156 -5.75 -18.70 -4.06
C GLN A 156 -4.68 -17.72 -3.60
N TRP A 157 -3.43 -17.87 -4.05
CA TRP A 157 -2.32 -17.02 -3.60
C TRP A 157 -2.45 -15.58 -4.11
N LEU A 158 -2.94 -15.39 -5.34
CA LEU A 158 -3.26 -14.06 -5.88
C LEU A 158 -4.35 -13.37 -5.05
N ASP A 159 -5.42 -14.10 -4.73
CA ASP A 159 -6.52 -13.56 -3.94
C ASP A 159 -6.13 -13.31 -2.48
N GLU A 160 -5.29 -14.16 -1.89
CA GLU A 160 -4.74 -14.01 -0.54
C GLU A 160 -3.94 -12.70 -0.44
N GLY A 161 -2.95 -12.48 -1.32
CA GLY A 161 -2.16 -11.26 -1.34
C GLY A 161 -3.02 -10.00 -1.60
N ALA A 162 -3.97 -10.08 -2.52
CA ALA A 162 -4.88 -8.96 -2.78
C ALA A 162 -5.81 -8.66 -1.59
N ALA A 163 -6.23 -9.68 -0.84
CA ALA A 163 -7.08 -9.52 0.33
C ALA A 163 -6.37 -8.75 1.46
N ILE A 164 -5.06 -8.98 1.66
CA ILE A 164 -4.24 -8.23 2.63
C ILE A 164 -4.38 -6.72 2.40
N LEU A 165 -4.08 -6.28 1.17
CA LEU A 165 -4.16 -4.87 0.77
C LEU A 165 -5.59 -4.33 0.85
N ARG A 166 -6.60 -5.10 0.40
CA ARG A 166 -8.01 -4.67 0.49
C ARG A 166 -8.48 -4.50 1.94
N ARG A 167 -8.05 -5.37 2.86
CA ARG A 167 -8.35 -5.24 4.30
C ARG A 167 -7.72 -3.98 4.87
N LEU A 168 -6.45 -3.72 4.55
CA LEU A 168 -5.75 -2.49 4.96
C LEU A 168 -6.49 -1.24 4.44
N PHE A 169 -6.83 -1.20 3.15
CA PHE A 169 -7.51 -0.03 2.59
C PHE A 169 -8.95 0.10 3.10
N GLY A 170 -9.62 -1.02 3.35
CA GLY A 170 -10.95 -1.08 3.96
C GLY A 170 -10.99 -0.47 5.36
N LEU A 171 -9.94 -0.67 6.16
CA LEU A 171 -9.83 -0.11 7.51
C LEU A 171 -9.92 1.41 7.52
N SER A 172 -9.22 2.09 6.59
CA SER A 172 -9.20 3.55 6.55
C SER A 172 -10.55 4.17 6.22
N GLN A 173 -11.42 3.45 5.50
CA GLN A 173 -12.78 3.93 5.19
C GLN A 173 -13.67 4.10 6.44
N ARG A 174 -13.29 3.50 7.57
CA ARG A 174 -13.99 3.66 8.85
C ARG A 174 -13.66 4.98 9.55
N TYR A 175 -12.63 5.69 9.11
CA TYR A 175 -12.21 6.95 9.71
C TYR A 175 -13.27 8.05 9.54
N LYS A 176 -13.56 8.72 10.66
CA LYS A 176 -14.37 9.94 10.70
C LYS A 176 -13.65 10.95 11.59
N PHE A 177 -13.46 12.15 11.06
CA PHE A 177 -12.97 13.27 11.84
C PHE A 177 -14.06 13.68 12.85
N SER A 178 -13.70 13.82 14.12
CA SER A 178 -14.66 14.17 15.17
C SER A 178 -14.83 15.69 15.30
N GLY A 179 -13.76 16.44 15.08
CA GLY A 179 -13.72 17.89 15.32
C GLY A 179 -13.63 18.26 16.80
N ALA A 180 -13.46 17.27 17.69
CA ALA A 180 -13.17 17.46 19.10
C ALA A 180 -11.66 17.51 19.32
N SER A 181 -11.20 18.45 20.14
CA SER A 181 -9.82 18.54 20.62
C SER A 181 -9.66 17.89 21.99
N ARG A 182 -8.43 17.60 22.44
CA ARG A 182 -8.18 17.09 23.81
C ARG A 182 -8.64 18.10 24.86
N GLY A 183 -8.58 19.39 24.54
CA GLY A 183 -9.13 20.46 25.39
C GLY A 183 -10.64 20.37 25.58
N ASP A 184 -11.39 19.96 24.56
CA ASP A 184 -12.85 19.78 24.65
C ASP A 184 -13.20 18.66 25.65
N PHE A 185 -12.45 17.55 25.62
CA PHE A 185 -12.58 16.45 26.58
C PHE A 185 -12.22 16.87 28.02
N ALA A 186 -11.13 17.62 28.18
CA ALA A 186 -10.72 18.13 29.50
C ALA A 186 -11.78 19.08 30.09
N ALA A 187 -12.39 19.91 29.25
CA ALA A 187 -13.45 20.85 29.63
C ALA A 187 -14.85 20.21 29.76
N LYS A 188 -15.01 18.94 29.36
CA LYS A 188 -16.30 18.22 29.31
C LYS A 188 -17.40 18.99 28.58
N ASN A 189 -17.05 19.61 27.45
CA ASN A 189 -18.00 20.40 26.68
C ASN A 189 -18.78 19.53 25.66
N ALA A 190 -19.76 20.14 24.99
CA ALA A 190 -20.64 19.42 24.06
C ALA A 190 -19.96 18.88 22.78
N ARG A 191 -18.68 19.19 22.55
CA ARG A 191 -17.90 18.65 21.42
C ARG A 191 -17.16 17.36 21.79
N ALA A 192 -16.93 17.09 23.08
CA ALA A 192 -16.31 15.87 23.58
C ALA A 192 -17.19 14.62 23.36
#